data_AF-A0A443RZ97-F1
#
_entry.id   AF-A0A443RZ97-F1
#
_cell.length_a   1.000
_cell.length_b   1.000
_cell.length_c   1.000
_cell.angle_alpha   90.00
_cell.angle_beta   90.00
_cell.angle_gamma   90.00
#
_symmetry.space_group_name_H-M   'P 1'
#
loop_
_entity.id
_entity.type
_entity.pdbx_description
1 polymer ?
#
loop_
_entity_poly.entity_id
_entity_poly.type
_entity_poly.pdbx_seq_one_letter_code
_entity_poly.pdbx_strand_id
1 'polypeptide(L)'
;MFRAVESHKCLKLLKNTKETAGYDLTSILVAVIDPGCSAFIGRKIKGWTNIALGNCDEEYKGLHELVHVTRFMNEQARPDRDRFVNIHWDNIIPRAYPQFAK
;
A
#
# COMPACT_ATOMS: atom_id res chain seq x y z
N MET A 1 10.27 -4.57 6.89
CA MET A 1 9.26 -4.71 5.81
C MET A 1 9.72 -5.58 4.64
N PHE A 2 10.74 -5.24 3.85
CA PHE A 2 11.01 -5.93 2.58
C PHE A 2 11.40 -7.41 2.76
N ARG A 3 12.29 -7.70 3.71
CA ARG A 3 12.68 -9.08 4.04
C ARG A 3 11.49 -9.94 4.48
N ALA A 4 10.51 -9.36 5.18
CA ALA A 4 9.32 -10.07 5.63
C ALA A 4 8.45 -10.54 4.46
N VAL A 5 8.31 -9.71 3.42
CA VAL A 5 7.63 -10.12 2.18
C VAL A 5 8.43 -11.19 1.45
N GLU A 6 9.74 -11.00 1.29
CA GLU A 6 10.60 -11.92 0.55
C GLU A 6 10.75 -13.30 1.19
N SER A 7 10.52 -13.44 2.51
CA SER A 7 10.58 -14.71 3.23
C SER A 7 9.28 -15.51 3.19
N HIS A 8 8.15 -14.86 2.92
CA HIS A 8 6.82 -15.51 2.92
C HIS A 8 6.16 -15.55 1.54
N LYS A 9 6.70 -14.82 0.55
CA LYS A 9 6.15 -14.66 -0.80
C LYS A 9 7.27 -14.74 -1.83
N CYS A 10 6.90 -14.91 -3.09
CA CYS A 10 7.84 -14.94 -4.22
C CYS A 10 8.24 -13.54 -4.71
N LEU A 11 7.78 -12.45 -4.06
CA LEU A 11 8.17 -11.09 -4.44
C LEU A 11 9.65 -10.88 -4.12
N LYS A 12 10.39 -10.22 -5.01
CA LYS A 12 11.77 -9.78 -4.79
C LYS A 12 11.89 -8.29 -4.99
N LEU A 13 12.49 -7.60 -4.03
CA LEU A 13 12.59 -6.15 -3.99
C LEU A 13 14.05 -5.75 -4.17
N LEU A 14 14.37 -5.25 -5.36
CA LEU A 14 15.72 -4.86 -5.70
C LEU A 14 15.92 -3.38 -5.38
N LYS A 15 17.03 -3.05 -4.72
CA LYS A 15 17.44 -1.67 -4.51
C LYS A 15 17.78 -1.07 -5.87
N ASN A 16 17.21 0.10 -6.18
CA ASN A 16 17.54 0.81 -7.41
C ASN A 16 18.98 1.39 -7.31
N THR A 17 19.91 0.89 -8.14
CA THR A 17 21.28 1.38 -8.33
C THR A 17 21.47 1.87 -9.77
N LYS A 18 22.62 2.49 -10.09
CA LYS A 18 22.97 2.84 -11.48
C LYS A 18 22.99 1.62 -12.41
N GLU A 19 23.18 0.40 -11.88
CA GLU A 19 23.15 -0.85 -12.66
C GLU A 19 21.73 -1.33 -12.96
N THR A 20 20.73 -0.94 -12.17
CA THR A 20 19.32 -1.27 -12.42
C THR A 20 18.58 -0.21 -13.24
N ALA A 21 19.24 0.92 -13.52
CA ALA A 21 18.66 2.06 -14.26
C ALA A 21 18.29 1.74 -15.72
N GLY A 22 18.83 0.65 -16.29
CA GLY A 22 18.55 0.21 -17.66
C GLY A 22 17.37 -0.76 -17.81
N TYR A 23 16.77 -1.23 -16.71
CA TYR A 23 15.58 -2.04 -16.78
C TYR A 23 14.33 -1.14 -16.74
N ASP A 24 13.26 -1.52 -17.47
CA ASP A 24 11.92 -0.92 -17.34
C ASP A 24 11.25 -1.33 -16.01
N LEU A 25 11.97 -1.10 -14.91
CA LEU A 25 11.53 -1.34 -13.56
C LEU A 25 10.86 -0.06 -13.07
N THR A 26 9.55 -0.12 -13.01
CA THR A 26 8.74 0.79 -12.22
C THR A 26 9.27 0.79 -10.79
N SER A 27 9.84 1.91 -10.38
CA SER A 27 10.49 2.00 -9.08
C SER A 27 9.50 2.36 -7.99
N ILE A 28 9.72 1.83 -6.80
CA ILE A 28 9.00 2.25 -5.60
C ILE A 28 9.83 3.35 -4.95
N LEU A 29 9.21 4.50 -4.68
CA LEU A 29 9.81 5.57 -3.89
C LEU A 29 9.21 5.51 -2.49
N VAL A 30 10.02 5.16 -1.50
CA VAL A 30 9.64 5.26 -0.08
C VAL A 30 10.05 6.63 0.41
N ALA A 31 9.09 7.42 0.86
CA ALA A 31 9.32 8.77 1.32
C ALA A 31 8.67 9.00 2.69
N VAL A 32 9.34 9.81 3.52
CA VAL A 32 8.82 10.26 4.82
C VAL A 32 8.28 11.66 4.60
N ILE A 33 6.99 11.76 4.29
CA ILE A 33 6.33 13.02 3.93
C ILE A 33 5.01 13.11 4.70
N ASP A 34 4.78 14.24 5.37
CA ASP A 34 3.56 14.59 6.12
C ASP A 34 3.14 13.56 7.21
N PRO A 35 2.20 13.90 8.12
CA PRO A 35 1.64 12.91 9.03
C PRO A 35 0.74 11.90 8.28
N GLY A 36 0.89 10.61 8.58
CA GLY A 36 0.09 9.52 8.02
C GLY A 36 0.90 8.49 7.21
N CYS A 37 0.20 7.43 6.81
CA CYS A 37 0.71 6.39 5.91
C CYS A 37 -0.19 6.32 4.69
N SER A 38 0.39 6.17 3.50
CA SER A 38 -0.39 5.88 2.30
C SER A 38 0.46 5.31 1.17
N ALA A 39 -0.17 4.52 0.31
CA ALA A 39 0.40 4.05 -0.93
C ALA A 39 -0.64 4.00 -2.04
N PHE A 40 -0.18 4.03 -3.28
CA PHE A 40 -1.03 3.74 -4.42
C PHE A 40 -1.34 2.24 -4.48
N ILE A 41 -2.58 1.91 -4.89
CA ILE A 41 -2.97 0.54 -5.18
C ILE A 41 -2.38 0.14 -6.52
N GLY A 42 -1.45 -0.80 -6.48
CA GLY A 42 -0.76 -1.28 -7.67
C GLY A 42 0.40 -0.41 -8.14
N ARG A 43 1.13 -0.98 -9.09
CA ARG A 43 2.29 -0.39 -9.75
C ARG A 43 1.86 0.63 -10.82
N LYS A 44 2.43 1.83 -10.80
CA LYS A 44 2.31 2.78 -11.93
C LYS A 44 3.03 2.24 -13.17
N ILE A 45 2.44 2.43 -14.35
CA ILE A 45 3.03 1.98 -15.62
C ILE A 45 4.29 2.79 -15.98
N LYS A 46 4.35 4.06 -15.60
CA LYS A 46 5.51 4.95 -15.79
C LYS A 46 5.79 5.74 -14.50
N GLY A 47 7.07 5.97 -14.21
CA GLY A 47 7.52 6.74 -13.05
C GLY A 47 7.48 5.97 -11.73
N TRP A 48 7.45 6.72 -10.62
CA TRP A 48 7.53 6.19 -9.27
C TRP A 48 6.16 5.82 -8.70
N THR A 49 6.06 4.64 -8.11
CA THR A 49 4.96 4.29 -7.20
C THR A 49 5.36 4.72 -5.80
N ASN A 50 4.67 5.70 -5.24
CA ASN A 50 5.04 6.28 -3.95
C ASN A 50 4.44 5.47 -2.80
N ILE A 51 5.27 5.23 -1.79
CA ILE A 51 4.86 4.80 -0.44
C ILE A 51 5.26 5.93 0.51
N ALA A 52 4.28 6.55 1.16
CA ALA A 52 4.48 7.55 2.19
C ALA A 52 4.41 6.88 3.57
N LEU A 53 5.51 6.96 4.32
CA LEU A 53 5.62 6.46 5.69
C LEU A 53 5.99 7.64 6.60
N GLY A 54 5.04 8.54 6.85
CA GLY A 54 5.23 9.70 7.71
C GLY A 54 5.54 9.30 9.15
N ASN A 55 4.51 9.18 9.98
CA ASN A 55 4.59 8.69 11.36
C ASN A 55 4.27 7.18 11.46
N CYS A 56 4.78 6.42 10.48
CA CYS A 56 4.44 5.00 10.27
C CYS A 56 5.70 4.14 10.29
N ASP A 57 6.50 4.35 11.32
CA ASP A 57 7.80 3.72 11.52
C ASP A 57 7.69 2.27 12.00
N GLU A 58 6.49 1.82 12.38
CA GLU A 58 6.27 0.43 12.72
C GLU A 58 6.25 -0.48 11.48
N GLU A 59 6.95 -1.62 11.59
CA GLU A 59 7.14 -2.54 10.45
C GLU A 59 5.82 -2.99 9.81
N TYR A 60 4.77 -3.21 10.60
CA TYR A 60 3.48 -3.68 10.10
C TYR A 60 2.76 -2.62 9.26
N LYS A 61 2.91 -1.32 9.56
CA LYS A 61 2.33 -0.25 8.74
C LYS A 61 3.07 -0.15 7.41
N GLY A 62 4.40 -0.19 7.43
CA GLY A 62 5.20 -0.24 6.20
C GLY A 62 4.87 -1.46 5.33
N LEU A 63 4.60 -2.61 5.94
CA LEU A 63 4.14 -3.81 5.24
C LEU A 63 2.75 -3.62 4.62
N HIS A 64 1.80 -3.02 5.35
CA HIS A 64 0.46 -2.72 4.84
C HIS A 64 0.52 -1.86 3.57
N GLU A 65 1.30 -0.77 3.60
CA GLU A 65 1.45 0.11 2.43
C GLU A 65 2.15 -0.59 1.25
N LEU A 66 3.14 -1.43 1.53
CA LEU A 66 3.79 -2.25 0.50
C LEU A 66 2.82 -3.25 -0.14
N VAL A 67 1.90 -3.82 0.64
CA VAL A 67 0.86 -4.74 0.15
C VAL A 67 -0.11 -4.00 -0.79
N HIS A 68 -0.44 -2.74 -0.52
CA HIS A 68 -1.22 -1.92 -1.48
C HIS A 68 -0.53 -1.79 -2.83
N VAL A 69 0.79 -1.60 -2.87
CA VAL A 69 1.55 -1.55 -4.14
C VAL A 69 1.45 -2.87 -4.93
N THR A 70 1.18 -3.99 -4.25
CA THR A 70 0.94 -5.30 -4.88
C THR A 70 -0.51 -5.53 -5.32
N ARG A 71 -1.34 -4.47 -5.36
CA ARG A 71 -2.76 -4.44 -5.78
C ARG A 71 -3.79 -4.98 -4.79
N PHE A 72 -3.42 -5.18 -3.54
CA PHE A 72 -4.40 -5.50 -2.51
C PHE A 72 -5.10 -4.22 -2.04
N MET A 73 -6.42 -4.30 -1.95
CA MET A 73 -7.23 -3.26 -1.32
C MET A 73 -7.43 -3.61 0.15
N ASN A 74 -8.02 -2.69 0.91
CA ASN A 74 -8.44 -2.99 2.26
C ASN A 74 -9.44 -4.16 2.26
N GLU A 75 -9.33 -5.08 3.22
CA GLU A 75 -10.16 -6.31 3.23
C GLU A 75 -11.66 -5.98 3.38
N GLN A 76 -12.01 -4.92 4.11
CA GLN A 76 -13.39 -4.43 4.19
C GLN A 76 -13.90 -3.77 2.90
N ALA A 77 -13.09 -3.63 1.85
CA ALA A 77 -13.56 -3.20 0.53
C ALA A 77 -14.03 -4.38 -0.33
N ARG A 78 -13.91 -5.62 0.14
CA ARG A 78 -14.31 -6.79 -0.63
C ARG A 78 -15.78 -6.73 -1.05
N PRO A 79 -16.11 -7.21 -2.27
CA PRO A 79 -17.49 -7.25 -2.75
C PRO A 79 -18.45 -8.01 -1.83
N ASP A 80 -17.95 -9.06 -1.16
CA ASP A 80 -18.69 -9.98 -0.30
C ASP A 80 -18.67 -9.61 1.19
N ARG A 81 -18.08 -8.47 1.58
CA ARG A 81 -17.88 -8.10 2.99
C ARG A 81 -19.15 -8.11 3.84
N ASP A 82 -20.32 -7.77 3.24
CA ASP A 82 -21.56 -7.59 3.99
C ASP A 82 -22.12 -8.93 4.51
N ARG A 83 -21.48 -10.06 4.13
CA ARG A 83 -21.71 -11.38 4.71
C ARG A 83 -20.94 -11.61 6.02
N PHE A 84 -19.94 -10.76 6.32
CA PHE A 84 -18.97 -10.95 7.40
C PHE A 84 -18.93 -9.77 8.38
N VAL A 85 -19.13 -8.54 7.88
CA VAL A 85 -19.06 -7.31 8.68
C VAL A 85 -20.24 -6.40 8.35
N ASN A 86 -20.67 -5.61 9.34
CA ASN A 86 -21.65 -4.55 9.15
C ASN A 86 -20.98 -3.18 9.28
N ILE A 87 -21.20 -2.30 8.30
CA ILE A 87 -20.70 -0.93 8.36
C ILE A 87 -21.76 -0.05 9.03
N HIS A 88 -21.46 0.44 10.23
CA HIS A 88 -22.31 1.40 10.93
C HIS A 88 -22.09 2.81 10.35
N TRP A 89 -22.75 3.12 9.25
CA TRP A 89 -22.57 4.37 8.50
C TRP A 89 -22.79 5.63 9.34
N ASP A 90 -23.73 5.61 10.28
CA ASP A 90 -24.02 6.73 11.18
C ASP A 90 -22.86 7.07 12.14
N ASN A 91 -21.92 6.13 12.33
CA ASN A 91 -20.72 6.34 13.16
C ASN A 91 -19.52 6.84 12.35
N ILE A 92 -19.66 7.05 11.03
CA ILE A 92 -18.57 7.49 10.16
C ILE A 92 -18.73 8.98 9.86
N ILE A 93 -17.62 9.74 9.93
CA ILE A 93 -17.62 11.15 9.54
C ILE A 93 -17.93 11.23 8.03
N PRO A 94 -18.88 12.06 7.55
CA PRO A 94 -19.33 12.04 6.15
C PRO A 94 -18.21 12.12 5.09
N ARG A 95 -17.16 12.92 5.34
CA ARG A 95 -16.00 13.04 4.44
C ARG A 95 -15.21 11.73 4.27
N ALA A 96 -15.37 10.78 5.19
CA ALA A 96 -14.68 9.50 5.20
C ALA A 96 -15.54 8.36 4.61
N TYR A 97 -16.80 8.59 4.23
CA TYR A 97 -17.63 7.56 3.59
C TYR A 97 -16.95 6.87 2.40
N PRO A 98 -16.22 7.57 1.51
CA PRO A 98 -15.53 6.92 0.39
C PRO A 98 -14.48 5.87 0.83
N GLN A 99 -13.94 5.96 2.05
CA GLN A 99 -12.97 4.99 2.59
C GLN A 99 -13.59 3.62 2.91
N PHE A 100 -14.92 3.54 2.95
CA PHE A 100 -15.69 2.32 3.21
C PHE A 100 -16.51 1.87 2.00
N ALA A 101 -16.32 2.53 0.84
CA ALA A 101 -16.90 2.08 -0.43
C ALA A 101 -16.34 0.70 -0.83
N LYS A 102 -17.06 0.01 -1.74
CA LYS A 102 -16.59 -1.22 -2.40
C LYS A 102 -15.94 -0.85 -3.73
#